data_AF-A0A7L7W1Y4-F1
#
_entry.id   AF-A0A7L7W1Y4-F1
#
_cell.length_a   1.000
_cell.length_b   1.000
_cell.length_c   1.000
_cell.angle_alpha   90.00
_cell.angle_beta   90.00
_cell.angle_gamma   90.00
#
_symmetry.space_group_name_H-M   'P 1'
#
loop_
_entity.id
_entity.type
_entity.pdbx_description
1 polymer ?
#
loop_
_entity_poly.entity_id
_entity_poly.type
_entity_poly.pdbx_seq_one_letter_code
_entity_poly.pdbx_strand_id
1 'polypeptide(L)'
;MNEDRNPVSEASIDAPVPESSPLLSVVKGDPSAEELAALTAVVLSLGGMDAAESDKPTVRHWVRRQQLRLAPTPGPGAWKRSRG
;
A
#
# COMPACT_ATOMS: atom_id res chain seq x y z
N MET A 1 34.38 18.08 -38.68
CA MET A 1 35.13 18.53 -37.49
C MET A 1 34.18 19.33 -36.63
N ASN A 2 33.65 18.89 -35.50
CA ASN A 2 33.33 17.58 -34.92
C ASN A 2 32.19 17.92 -33.94
N GLU A 3 31.15 17.11 -33.87
CA GLU A 3 30.10 17.24 -32.85
C GLU A 3 30.68 17.05 -31.45
N ASP A 4 30.83 18.13 -30.68
CA ASP A 4 31.07 18.06 -29.25
C ASP A 4 29.76 17.70 -28.54
N ARG A 5 29.44 16.40 -28.61
CA ARG A 5 28.38 15.76 -27.84
C ARG A 5 28.79 15.81 -26.36
N ASN A 6 28.16 16.71 -25.61
CA ASN A 6 28.20 16.73 -24.15
C ASN A 6 27.48 15.46 -23.63
N PRO A 7 28.17 14.47 -23.03
CA PRO A 7 27.47 13.36 -22.41
C PRO A 7 26.93 13.87 -21.07
N VAL A 8 25.62 14.12 -21.01
CA VAL A 8 24.94 14.26 -19.74
C VAL A 8 25.20 12.96 -18.98
N SER A 9 26.02 13.05 -17.94
CA SER A 9 26.32 11.96 -17.03
C SER A 9 25.01 11.35 -16.54
N GLU A 10 24.70 10.15 -17.02
CA GLU A 10 23.68 9.29 -16.43
C GLU A 10 24.09 9.11 -14.97
N ALA A 11 23.37 9.81 -14.08
CA ALA A 11 23.51 9.65 -12.65
C ALA A 11 23.38 8.16 -12.35
N SER A 12 24.47 7.58 -11.86
CA SER A 12 24.56 6.17 -11.48
C SER A 12 23.36 5.82 -10.58
N ILE A 13 22.48 4.96 -11.10
CA ILE A 13 21.28 4.45 -10.39
C ILE A 13 21.68 3.48 -9.26
N ASP A 14 22.98 3.17 -9.13
CA ASP A 14 23.56 2.22 -8.17
C ASP A 14 23.97 2.86 -6.82
N ALA A 15 23.18 3.81 -6.32
CA ALA A 15 23.34 4.26 -4.94
C ALA A 15 22.59 3.28 -4.02
N PRO A 16 23.23 2.68 -2.99
CA PRO A 16 22.53 1.78 -2.09
C PRO A 16 21.45 2.56 -1.34
N VAL A 17 20.19 2.28 -1.68
CA VAL A 17 19.02 2.85 -1.00
C VAL A 17 19.04 2.34 0.44
N PRO A 18 18.92 3.19 1.46
CA PRO A 18 18.91 2.74 2.85
C PRO A 18 17.80 1.69 3.03
N GLU A 19 18.15 0.54 3.60
CA GLU A 19 17.31 -0.63 3.90
C GLU A 19 16.12 -0.25 4.79
N SER A 20 15.16 0.45 4.21
CA SER A 20 13.92 0.87 4.83
C SER A 20 12.90 -0.24 4.59
N SER A 21 12.20 -0.68 5.63
CA SER A 21 11.14 -1.67 5.47
C SER A 21 10.10 -1.16 4.45
N PRO A 22 9.70 -1.96 3.46
CA PRO A 22 8.80 -1.52 2.41
C PRO A 22 7.43 -1.13 3.00
N LEU A 23 6.88 0.00 2.55
CA LEU A 23 5.59 0.52 3.04
C LEU A 23 4.39 -0.34 2.62
N LEU A 24 4.51 -1.07 1.50
CA LEU A 24 3.48 -1.91 0.91
C LEU A 24 4.11 -3.07 0.13
N SER A 25 3.38 -4.18 -0.01
CA SER A 25 3.83 -5.39 -0.72
C SER A 25 2.73 -5.98 -1.59
N VAL A 26 3.12 -6.61 -2.70
CA VAL A 26 2.22 -7.28 -3.63
C VAL A 26 2.06 -8.74 -3.19
N VAL A 27 0.84 -9.12 -2.79
CA VAL A 27 0.54 -10.49 -2.35
C VAL A 27 0.21 -11.41 -3.54
N LYS A 28 -0.25 -10.86 -4.66
CA LYS A 28 -0.62 -11.60 -5.86
C LYS A 28 -0.48 -10.75 -7.12
N GLY A 29 -0.01 -11.36 -8.21
CA GLY A 29 0.19 -10.72 -9.51
C GLY A 29 1.61 -10.20 -9.70
N ASP A 30 1.87 -9.67 -10.89
CA ASP A 30 3.15 -9.05 -11.27
C ASP A 30 2.84 -7.70 -11.96
N PRO A 31 2.53 -6.64 -11.18
CA PRO A 31 2.14 -5.35 -11.73
C PRO A 31 3.34 -4.63 -12.35
N SER A 32 3.08 -3.82 -13.36
CA SER A 32 4.14 -2.97 -13.93
C SER A 32 4.54 -1.87 -12.95
N ALA A 33 5.73 -1.30 -13.14
CA ALA A 33 6.22 -0.19 -12.31
C ALA A 33 5.28 1.03 -12.40
N GLU A 34 4.71 1.28 -13.57
CA GLU A 34 3.78 2.37 -13.83
C GLU A 34 2.47 2.19 -13.05
N GLU A 35 1.96 0.96 -12.97
CA GLU A 35 0.75 0.65 -12.20
C GLU A 35 0.96 0.85 -10.70
N LEU A 36 2.12 0.42 -10.17
CA LEU A 36 2.50 0.67 -8.78
C LEU A 36 2.64 2.16 -8.47
N ALA A 37 3.25 2.93 -9.37
CA ALA A 37 3.38 4.38 -9.21
C ALA A 37 2.01 5.07 -9.21
N ALA A 38 1.12 4.70 -10.12
CA ALA A 38 -0.23 5.24 -10.19
C ALA A 38 -1.04 4.94 -8.93
N LEU A 39 -1.01 3.69 -8.44
CA LEU A 39 -1.70 3.32 -7.19
C LEU A 39 -1.14 4.07 -5.98
N THR A 40 0.18 4.22 -5.90
CA THR A 40 0.83 4.95 -4.80
C THR A 40 0.42 6.42 -4.82
N ALA A 41 0.38 7.06 -5.99
CA ALA A 41 -0.09 8.44 -6.13
C ALA A 41 -1.54 8.62 -5.65
N VAL A 42 -2.42 7.66 -5.98
CA VAL A 42 -3.80 7.65 -5.48
C VAL A 42 -3.83 7.52 -3.96
N VAL A 43 -3.11 6.55 -3.38
CA VAL A 43 -3.06 6.36 -1.91
C VAL A 43 -2.57 7.61 -1.19
N LEU A 44 -1.50 8.25 -1.69
CA LEU A 44 -0.98 9.49 -1.14
C LEU A 44 -2.01 10.64 -1.24
N SER A 45 -2.77 10.70 -2.34
CA SER A 45 -3.86 11.68 -2.49
C SER A 45 -5.00 11.47 -1.47
N LEU A 46 -5.23 10.23 -1.02
CA LEU A 46 -6.24 9.91 0.00
C LEU A 46 -5.72 10.18 1.44
N GLY A 47 -4.41 10.04 1.65
CA GLY A 47 -3.77 10.13 2.98
C GLY A 47 -3.57 11.54 3.54
N GLY A 48 -3.91 12.59 2.79
CA GLY A 48 -3.78 13.99 3.22
C GLY A 48 -4.89 14.51 4.13
N MET A 49 -5.92 13.70 4.42
CA MET A 49 -6.92 14.02 5.45
C MET A 49 -6.39 13.48 6.77
N ASP A 50 -5.98 14.39 7.67
CA ASP A 50 -5.55 14.07 9.03
C ASP A 50 -6.38 12.92 9.59
N ALA A 51 -5.69 11.82 9.92
CA ALA A 51 -6.28 10.69 10.59
C ALA A 51 -6.70 11.13 11.98
N ALA A 52 -7.88 11.77 12.07
CA ALA A 52 -8.58 12.01 13.31
C ALA A 52 -8.53 10.72 14.11
N GLU A 53 -7.93 10.77 15.31
CA GLU A 53 -7.68 9.62 16.15
C GLU A 53 -8.90 8.70 16.14
N SER A 54 -8.77 7.57 15.42
CA SER A 54 -9.83 6.58 15.38
C SER A 54 -9.93 5.99 16.77
N ASP A 55 -11.01 6.37 17.47
CA ASP A 55 -11.41 5.83 18.77
C ASP A 55 -11.16 4.32 18.81
N LYS A 56 -10.38 3.87 19.80
CA LYS A 56 -9.90 2.48 19.90
C LYS A 56 -11.13 1.56 19.94
N PRO A 57 -11.37 0.71 18.94
CA PRO A 57 -12.50 -0.22 19.03
C PRO A 57 -12.19 -1.25 20.12
N THR A 58 -12.99 -1.19 21.17
CA THR A 58 -13.00 -2.14 22.28
C THR A 58 -13.35 -3.52 21.73
N VAL A 59 -12.43 -4.48 21.89
CA VAL A 59 -12.56 -5.90 21.53
C VAL A 59 -12.91 -6.16 20.05
N ARG A 60 -11.90 -6.51 19.26
CA ARG A 60 -12.07 -6.91 17.85
C ARG A 60 -13.04 -8.09 17.70
N HIS A 61 -14.32 -7.79 17.45
CA HIS A 61 -15.39 -8.76 17.24
C HIS A 61 -15.05 -9.80 16.17
N TRP A 62 -14.21 -9.44 15.20
CA TRP A 62 -13.72 -10.35 14.17
C TRP A 62 -12.78 -11.42 14.74
N VAL A 63 -11.84 -11.07 15.63
CA VAL A 63 -10.89 -12.02 16.26
C VAL A 63 -11.66 -13.04 17.10
N ARG A 64 -12.65 -12.58 17.89
CA ARG A 64 -13.51 -13.47 18.65
C ARG A 64 -14.31 -14.43 17.75
N ARG A 65 -14.84 -13.94 16.62
CA ARG A 65 -15.55 -14.80 15.65
C ARG A 65 -14.65 -15.84 15.00
N GLN A 66 -13.42 -15.46 14.64
CA GLN A 66 -12.42 -16.37 14.08
C GLN A 66 -12.08 -17.50 15.08
N GLN A 67 -11.85 -17.16 16.36
CA GLN A 67 -11.59 -18.14 17.42
C GLN A 67 -12.76 -19.11 17.63
N LEU A 68 -14.00 -18.61 17.48
CA LEU A 68 -15.23 -19.40 17.58
C LEU A 68 -15.59 -20.15 16.28
N ARG A 69 -14.78 -20.03 15.21
CA ARG A 69 -15.02 -20.65 13.90
C ARG A 69 -16.42 -20.37 13.34
N LEU A 70 -16.97 -19.19 13.65
CA LEU A 70 -18.28 -18.79 13.15
C LEU A 70 -18.16 -18.42 11.67
N ALA A 71 -18.96 -19.08 10.83
CA ALA A 71 -19.02 -18.74 9.41
C ALA A 71 -19.51 -17.30 9.23
N PRO A 72 -18.92 -16.52 8.30
CA PRO A 72 -19.45 -15.21 7.96
C PRO A 72 -20.84 -15.38 7.35
N THR A 73 -21.82 -14.58 7.80
CA THR A 73 -23.12 -14.53 7.13
C THR A 73 -22.93 -13.95 5.73
N PRO A 74 -23.17 -14.73 4.65
CA PRO A 74 -23.01 -14.23 3.29
C PRO A 74 -24.06 -13.16 3.00
N GLY A 75 -23.71 -12.19 2.17
CA GLY A 75 -24.66 -11.18 1.69
C GLY A 75 -24.03 -9.82 1.39
N PRO A 76 -24.74 -8.95 0.66
CA PRO A 76 -24.30 -7.60 0.38
C PRO A 76 -23.97 -6.84 1.67
N GLY A 77 -22.80 -6.22 1.73
CA GLY A 77 -22.35 -5.47 2.92
C GLY A 77 -21.81 -6.32 4.06
N ALA A 78 -21.69 -7.65 3.93
CA ALA A 78 -21.10 -8.50 4.96
C ALA A 78 -19.67 -8.05 5.36
N TRP A 79 -18.89 -7.58 4.39
CA TRP A 79 -17.53 -7.05 4.57
C TRP A 79 -17.45 -5.76 5.40
N LYS A 80 -18.52 -4.98 5.52
CA LYS A 80 -18.53 -3.78 6.38
C LYS A 80 -18.37 -4.16 7.85
N ARG A 81 -18.84 -5.35 8.24
CA ARG A 81 -18.78 -5.89 9.60
C ARG A 81 -17.42 -6.52 9.95
N SER A 82 -16.49 -6.60 9.00
CA SER A 82 -15.10 -7.03 9.25
C SER A 82 -14.14 -5.86 9.48
N ARG A 83 -14.59 -4.61 9.36
CA ARG A 83 -13.78 -3.43 9.68
C ARG A 83 -13.78 -3.22 11.21
N GLY A 84 -12.74 -3.70 11.87
CA GLY A 84 -12.45 -3.52 13.31
C GLY A 84 -11.09 -4.10 13.68
#